data_AF-A0AAD3DG69-F1
#
_entry.id   AF-A0AAD3DG69-F1
#
_cell.length_a   1.000
_cell.length_b   1.000
_cell.length_c   1.000
_cell.angle_alpha   90.00
_cell.angle_beta   90.00
_cell.angle_gamma   90.00
#
_symmetry.space_group_name_H-M   'P 1'
#
loop_
_entity.id
_entity.type
_entity.pdbx_description
1 polymer ?
#
loop_
_entity_poly.entity_id
_entity_poly.type
_entity_poly.pdbx_seq_one_letter_code
_entity_poly.pdbx_strand_id
1 'polypeptide(L)'
;RKQVSDAERQRQQMMELAALAVTRGSGGGGGGGPSAASSSSLSGTWHSCTHAAHVRPMLTVSGEALLAALMAAVQRAADATAAEPVLAALVTLAQLAGLAGLEELCEAAVAALAAAGSVAAPAPFGTSAAGKQLAALRALLGAVGSPEAGQLGSAWAIILRTASELEALVRVVARPLQPG
;
A
#
# COMPACT_ATOMS: atom_id res chain seq x y z
N ARG A 1 33.02 -32.94 -43.02
CA ARG A 1 32.72 -32.65 -41.59
C ARG A 1 32.79 -31.14 -41.41
N LYS A 2 31.65 -30.45 -41.52
CA LYS A 2 31.56 -28.99 -41.49
C LYS A 2 31.67 -28.52 -40.03
N GLN A 3 32.65 -27.66 -39.74
CA GLN A 3 32.74 -26.94 -38.48
C GLN A 3 31.53 -25.98 -38.41
N VAL A 4 30.55 -26.31 -37.58
CA VAL A 4 29.46 -25.40 -37.22
C VAL A 4 30.09 -24.27 -36.41
N SER A 5 30.06 -23.07 -36.97
CA SER A 5 30.69 -21.89 -36.39
C SER A 5 30.08 -21.62 -35.01
N ASP A 6 30.91 -21.21 -34.03
CA ASP A 6 30.44 -20.97 -32.66
C ASP A 6 29.30 -19.91 -32.60
N ALA A 7 29.20 -19.05 -33.62
CA ALA A 7 28.12 -18.08 -33.79
C ALA A 7 26.74 -18.73 -34.04
N GLU A 8 26.69 -19.87 -34.76
CA GLU A 8 25.44 -20.60 -34.97
C GLU A 8 24.99 -21.32 -33.70
N ARG A 9 25.95 -21.83 -32.89
CA ARG A 9 25.66 -22.42 -31.59
C ARG A 9 25.12 -21.37 -30.60
N GLN A 10 25.70 -20.16 -30.57
CA GLN A 10 25.17 -19.07 -29.75
C GLN A 10 23.77 -18.62 -30.20
N ARG A 11 23.50 -18.58 -31.51
CA ARG A 11 22.16 -18.27 -32.02
C ARG A 11 21.13 -19.34 -31.64
N GLN A 12 21.51 -20.62 -31.70
CA GLN A 12 20.64 -21.72 -31.27
C GLN A 12 20.35 -21.66 -29.77
N GLN A 13 21.34 -21.38 -28.94
CA GLN A 13 21.14 -21.22 -27.49
C GLN A 13 20.25 -20.01 -27.15
N MET A 14 20.40 -18.89 -27.85
CA MET A 14 19.52 -17.73 -27.66
C MET A 14 18.08 -18.03 -28.09
N MET A 15 17.89 -18.76 -29.18
CA MET A 15 16.55 -19.14 -29.67
C MET A 15 15.88 -20.17 -28.73
N GLU A 16 16.65 -21.08 -28.16
CA GLU A 16 16.16 -22.06 -27.17
C GLU A 16 15.71 -21.39 -25.87
N LEU A 17 16.47 -20.40 -25.37
CA LEU A 17 16.07 -19.59 -24.20
C LEU A 17 14.81 -18.76 -24.47
N ALA A 18 14.65 -18.21 -25.68
CA ALA A 18 13.44 -17.49 -26.07
C ALA A 18 12.21 -18.43 -26.14
N ALA A 19 12.38 -19.66 -26.62
CA ALA A 19 11.31 -20.66 -26.66
C ALA A 19 10.88 -21.10 -25.24
N LEU A 20 11.83 -21.24 -24.31
CA LEU A 20 11.55 -21.54 -22.91
C LEU A 20 10.83 -20.39 -22.19
N ALA A 21 11.09 -19.14 -22.57
CA ALA A 21 10.36 -17.97 -22.05
C ALA A 21 8.90 -17.91 -22.54
N VAL A 22 8.66 -18.22 -23.82
CA VAL A 22 7.31 -18.25 -24.41
C VAL A 22 6.45 -19.37 -23.81
N THR A 23 7.05 -20.54 -23.55
CA THR A 23 6.32 -21.69 -22.99
C THR A 23 5.95 -21.53 -21.51
N ARG A 24 6.72 -20.75 -20.73
CA ARG A 24 6.34 -20.39 -19.34
C ARG A 24 5.27 -19.30 -19.24
N GLY A 25 5.03 -18.54 -20.32
CA GLY A 25 3.99 -17.50 -20.37
C GLY A 25 2.59 -18.02 -20.70
N SER A 26 2.43 -19.30 -21.07
CA SER A 26 1.16 -19.89 -21.51
C SER A 26 0.69 -20.96 -20.52
N GLY A 27 0.36 -20.54 -19.29
CA GLY A 27 -0.21 -21.42 -18.28
C GLY A 27 -1.30 -20.72 -17.48
N GLY A 28 -2.54 -20.78 -17.96
CA GLY A 28 -3.72 -20.56 -17.11
C GLY A 28 -4.95 -19.98 -17.80
N GLY A 29 -5.98 -20.81 -17.99
CA GLY A 29 -7.38 -20.36 -17.96
C GLY A 29 -8.16 -20.48 -19.26
N GLY A 30 -8.73 -21.65 -19.53
CA GLY A 30 -9.82 -21.83 -20.48
C GLY A 30 -11.14 -21.27 -19.96
N GLY A 31 -11.99 -20.81 -20.89
CA GLY A 31 -13.37 -20.41 -20.63
C GLY A 31 -13.86 -19.35 -21.62
N GLY A 32 -14.27 -19.77 -22.81
CA GLY A 32 -14.86 -18.89 -23.82
C GLY A 32 -16.39 -18.84 -23.74
N GLY A 33 -16.95 -17.62 -23.68
CA GLY A 33 -18.36 -17.33 -23.91
C GLY A 33 -18.69 -15.86 -23.61
N PRO A 34 -19.39 -15.10 -24.48
CA PRO A 34 -19.04 -13.71 -24.77
C PRO A 34 -20.02 -12.68 -24.19
N SER A 35 -19.53 -11.49 -23.82
CA SER A 35 -20.27 -10.23 -23.99
C SER A 35 -19.41 -8.99 -23.74
N ALA A 36 -19.74 -7.97 -24.52
CA ALA A 36 -18.99 -6.74 -24.74
C ALA A 36 -18.80 -5.87 -23.51
N ALA A 37 -17.58 -5.36 -23.36
CA ALA A 37 -17.35 -3.96 -23.02
C ALA A 37 -16.00 -3.57 -23.63
N SER A 38 -16.02 -2.58 -24.51
CA SER A 38 -14.83 -1.87 -24.97
C SER A 38 -14.24 -1.07 -23.80
N SER A 39 -13.64 -1.76 -22.85
CA SER A 39 -12.74 -1.16 -21.87
C SER A 39 -11.35 -1.17 -22.50
N SER A 40 -10.75 0.01 -22.67
CA SER A 40 -9.37 0.21 -23.06
C SER A 40 -8.50 -0.85 -22.40
N SER A 41 -8.09 -1.84 -23.16
CA SER A 41 -7.19 -2.88 -22.71
C SER A 41 -5.82 -2.23 -22.57
N LEU A 42 -5.60 -1.56 -21.44
CA LEU A 42 -4.28 -1.49 -20.87
C LEU A 42 -3.89 -2.95 -20.65
N SER A 43 -3.27 -3.53 -21.68
CA SER A 43 -2.53 -4.78 -21.58
C SER A 43 -1.34 -4.49 -20.68
N GLY A 44 -1.63 -4.26 -19.40
CA GLY A 44 -0.63 -4.14 -18.37
C GLY A 44 0.01 -5.50 -18.26
N THR A 45 1.24 -5.62 -18.71
CA THR A 45 2.11 -6.70 -18.30
C THR A 45 2.39 -6.52 -16.81
N TRP A 46 1.45 -6.97 -15.98
CA TRP A 46 1.63 -7.07 -14.54
C TRP A 46 2.68 -8.16 -14.31
N HIS A 47 3.92 -7.73 -14.11
CA HIS A 47 5.00 -8.61 -13.72
C HIS A 47 5.04 -8.68 -12.20
N SER A 48 4.80 -9.88 -11.65
CA SER A 48 5.06 -10.12 -10.23
C SER A 48 6.56 -10.23 -10.04
N CYS A 49 7.14 -9.27 -9.33
CA CYS A 49 8.54 -9.34 -8.96
C CYS A 49 8.70 -10.21 -7.70
N THR A 50 9.33 -11.37 -7.86
CA THR A 50 9.62 -12.29 -6.73
C THR A 50 10.92 -11.96 -6.00
N HIS A 51 11.74 -11.04 -6.53
CA HIS A 51 13.03 -10.67 -5.93
C HIS A 51 12.92 -9.38 -5.12
N ALA A 52 13.30 -9.46 -3.84
CA ALA A 52 13.29 -8.33 -2.90
C ALA A 52 14.14 -7.13 -3.38
N ALA A 53 15.20 -7.39 -4.17
CA ALA A 53 16.11 -6.35 -4.68
C ALA A 53 15.42 -5.29 -5.56
N HIS A 54 14.29 -5.63 -6.20
CA HIS A 54 13.57 -4.68 -7.05
C HIS A 54 12.49 -3.87 -6.34
N VAL A 55 12.20 -4.16 -5.06
CA VAL A 55 11.16 -3.46 -4.29
C VAL A 55 11.47 -1.98 -4.18
N ARG A 56 12.71 -1.63 -3.82
CA ARG A 56 13.12 -0.22 -3.67
C ARG A 56 13.02 0.56 -4.99
N PRO A 57 13.58 0.11 -6.14
CA PRO A 57 13.37 0.78 -7.43
C PRO A 57 11.90 0.93 -7.81
N MET A 58 11.08 -0.10 -7.60
CA MET A 58 9.64 -0.03 -7.90
C MET A 58 8.95 1.04 -7.06
N LEU A 59 9.16 1.03 -5.73
CA LEU A 59 8.55 2.02 -4.83
C LEU A 59 9.09 3.44 -5.05
N THR A 60 10.33 3.59 -5.51
CA THR A 60 10.88 4.91 -5.87
C THR A 60 10.11 5.52 -7.06
N VAL A 61 9.66 4.69 -8.00
CA VAL A 61 8.94 5.16 -9.20
C VAL A 61 7.43 5.24 -8.97
N SER A 62 6.83 4.28 -8.26
CA SER A 62 5.38 4.17 -8.13
C SER A 62 4.84 4.54 -6.75
N GLY A 63 5.69 4.75 -5.75
CA GLY A 63 5.30 4.94 -4.36
C GLY A 63 4.38 6.13 -4.14
N GLU A 64 4.69 7.28 -4.73
CA GLU A 64 3.84 8.48 -4.65
C GLU A 64 2.47 8.27 -5.30
N ALA A 65 2.45 7.67 -6.50
CA ALA A 65 1.21 7.37 -7.21
C ALA A 65 0.34 6.37 -6.44
N LEU A 66 0.98 5.36 -5.82
CA LEU A 66 0.30 4.38 -4.98
C LEU A 66 -0.26 5.03 -3.71
N LEU A 67 0.52 5.88 -3.04
CA LEU A 67 0.07 6.64 -1.87
C LEU A 67 -1.15 7.52 -2.23
N ALA A 68 -1.07 8.27 -3.32
CA ALA A 68 -2.17 9.12 -3.78
C ALA A 68 -3.43 8.30 -4.10
N ALA A 69 -3.27 7.16 -4.76
CA ALA A 69 -4.38 6.26 -5.08
C ALA A 69 -5.04 5.68 -3.81
N LEU A 70 -4.24 5.27 -2.83
CA LEU A 70 -4.72 4.76 -1.55
C LEU A 70 -5.43 5.85 -0.74
N MET A 71 -4.87 7.06 -0.67
CA MET A 71 -5.54 8.21 -0.03
C MET A 71 -6.89 8.50 -0.70
N ALA A 72 -6.93 8.55 -2.03
CA ALA A 72 -8.18 8.76 -2.77
C ALA A 72 -9.18 7.62 -2.55
N ALA A 73 -8.72 6.39 -2.33
CA ALA A 73 -9.58 5.25 -2.01
C ALA A 73 -10.14 5.35 -0.58
N VAL A 74 -9.34 5.74 0.42
CA VAL A 74 -9.82 5.99 1.79
C VAL A 74 -10.88 7.10 1.80
N GLN A 75 -10.68 8.17 1.04
CA GLN A 75 -11.65 9.27 0.96
C GLN A 75 -12.97 8.85 0.30
N ARG A 76 -12.91 7.96 -0.71
CA ARG A 76 -14.10 7.44 -1.41
C ARG A 76 -14.81 6.30 -0.67
N ALA A 77 -14.19 5.70 0.33
CA ALA A 77 -14.82 4.64 1.11
C ALA A 77 -16.08 5.15 1.81
N ALA A 78 -17.20 4.43 1.64
CA ALA A 78 -18.50 4.82 2.20
C ALA A 78 -18.54 4.70 3.72
N ASP A 79 -17.88 3.68 4.27
CA ASP A 79 -17.90 3.30 5.67
C ASP A 79 -16.54 2.72 6.13
N ALA A 80 -16.49 2.32 7.40
CA ALA A 80 -15.30 1.76 8.03
C ALA A 80 -14.86 0.43 7.39
N THR A 81 -15.81 -0.46 7.11
CA THR A 81 -15.54 -1.79 6.53
C THR A 81 -14.97 -1.69 5.12
N ALA A 82 -15.44 -0.74 4.30
CA ALA A 82 -14.84 -0.46 2.99
C ALA A 82 -13.47 0.22 3.08
N ALA A 83 -13.21 0.99 4.14
CA ALA A 83 -11.94 1.68 4.35
C ALA A 83 -10.84 0.77 4.90
N GLU A 84 -11.19 -0.23 5.72
CA GLU A 84 -10.25 -1.16 6.37
C GLU A 84 -9.19 -1.77 5.45
N PRO A 85 -9.52 -2.39 4.29
CA PRO A 85 -8.51 -2.98 3.42
C PRO A 85 -7.55 -1.92 2.82
N VAL A 86 -8.05 -0.71 2.59
CA VAL A 86 -7.25 0.40 2.07
C VAL A 86 -6.31 0.96 3.14
N LEU A 87 -6.79 1.06 4.38
CA LEU A 87 -5.98 1.45 5.53
C LEU A 87 -4.90 0.40 5.83
N ALA A 88 -5.22 -0.89 5.74
CA ALA A 88 -4.24 -1.97 5.85
C ALA A 88 -3.16 -1.85 4.75
N ALA A 89 -3.55 -1.56 3.51
CA ALA A 89 -2.60 -1.34 2.42
C ALA A 89 -1.69 -0.11 2.66
N LEU A 90 -2.20 0.97 3.26
CA LEU A 90 -1.38 2.11 3.68
C LEU A 90 -0.35 1.73 4.76
N VAL A 91 -0.74 0.90 5.74
CA VAL A 91 0.18 0.37 6.75
C VAL A 91 1.27 -0.46 6.09
N THR A 92 0.90 -1.36 5.18
CA THR A 92 1.87 -2.17 4.43
C THR A 92 2.80 -1.30 3.59
N LEU A 93 2.30 -0.24 2.96
CA LEU A 93 3.13 0.71 2.22
C LEU A 93 4.15 1.41 3.12
N ALA A 94 3.73 1.87 4.30
CA ALA A 94 4.63 2.49 5.27
C ALA A 94 5.73 1.52 5.72
N GLN A 95 5.36 0.27 6.05
CA GLN A 95 6.32 -0.76 6.46
C GLN A 95 7.31 -1.11 5.35
N LEU A 96 6.83 -1.30 4.12
CA LEU A 96 7.70 -1.58 2.96
C LEU A 96 8.63 -0.41 2.66
N ALA A 97 8.14 0.83 2.75
CA ALA A 97 8.95 2.02 2.58
C ALA A 97 10.03 2.12 3.66
N GLY A 98 9.69 1.86 4.94
CA GLY A 98 10.66 1.79 6.03
C GLY A 98 11.74 0.72 5.81
N LEU A 99 11.34 -0.50 5.45
CA LEU A 99 12.28 -1.60 5.14
C LEU A 99 13.18 -1.30 3.93
N ALA A 100 12.68 -0.55 2.95
CA ALA A 100 13.43 -0.15 1.77
C ALA A 100 14.35 1.08 2.00
N GLY A 101 14.27 1.71 3.19
CA GLY A 101 14.98 2.96 3.50
C GLY A 101 14.45 4.17 2.72
N LEU A 102 13.15 4.19 2.42
CA LEU A 102 12.44 5.28 1.76
C LEU A 102 11.71 6.11 2.81
N GLU A 103 12.46 6.90 3.58
CA GLU A 103 11.96 7.63 4.75
C GLU A 103 10.83 8.59 4.42
N GLU A 104 10.94 9.37 3.34
CA GLU A 104 9.90 10.32 2.92
C GLU A 104 8.57 9.63 2.57
N LEU A 105 8.63 8.49 1.87
CA LEU A 105 7.45 7.72 1.51
C LEU A 105 6.82 7.06 2.75
N CYS A 106 7.64 6.56 3.66
CA CYS A 106 7.21 6.01 4.95
C CYS A 106 6.48 7.08 5.76
N GLU A 107 7.11 8.25 5.93
CA GLU A 107 6.56 9.39 6.64
C GLU A 107 5.25 9.87 6.02
N ALA A 108 5.19 9.99 4.69
CA ALA A 108 3.99 10.41 3.97
C ALA A 108 2.84 9.39 4.12
N ALA A 109 3.12 8.09 4.11
CA ALA A 109 2.13 7.05 4.34
C ALA A 109 1.58 7.08 5.78
N VAL A 110 2.44 7.28 6.78
CA VAL A 110 2.03 7.45 8.18
C VAL A 110 1.25 8.75 8.39
N ALA A 111 1.67 9.84 7.75
CA ALA A 111 0.95 11.12 7.75
C ALA A 111 -0.45 10.97 7.15
N ALA A 112 -0.60 10.20 6.07
CA ALA A 112 -1.90 9.92 5.46
C ALA A 112 -2.82 9.13 6.41
N LEU A 113 -2.29 8.14 7.13
CA LEU A 113 -3.05 7.40 8.16
C LEU A 113 -3.49 8.31 9.31
N ALA A 114 -2.57 9.14 9.81
CA ALA A 114 -2.85 10.15 10.84
C ALA A 114 -3.94 11.14 10.39
N ALA A 115 -3.85 11.65 9.16
CA ALA A 115 -4.84 12.56 8.58
C ALA A 115 -6.22 11.90 8.43
N ALA A 116 -6.27 10.62 8.04
CA ALA A 116 -7.51 9.86 7.96
C ALA A 116 -8.18 9.63 9.33
N GLY A 117 -7.39 9.56 10.41
CA GLY A 117 -7.88 9.49 11.79
C GLY A 117 -8.45 10.82 12.32
N SER A 118 -7.96 11.96 11.80
CA SER A 118 -8.41 13.33 12.10
C SER A 118 -8.83 13.58 13.55
N VAL A 119 -7.89 13.42 14.48
CA VAL A 119 -8.13 13.65 15.92
C VAL A 119 -8.47 15.11 16.22
N ALA A 120 -7.95 16.05 15.44
CA ALA A 120 -8.23 17.49 15.57
C ALA A 120 -9.67 17.88 15.21
N ALA A 121 -10.37 17.09 14.38
CA ALA A 121 -11.74 17.34 13.94
C ALA A 121 -12.56 16.03 13.97
N PRO A 122 -12.90 15.54 15.18
CA PRO A 122 -13.62 14.28 15.33
C PRO A 122 -15.01 14.38 14.70
N ALA A 123 -15.36 13.37 13.91
CA ALA A 123 -16.68 13.26 13.34
C ALA A 123 -17.72 12.96 14.45
N PRO A 124 -18.99 13.36 14.26
CA PRO A 124 -20.03 13.10 15.23
C PRO A 124 -20.20 11.60 15.52
N PHE A 125 -20.43 11.25 16.78
CA PHE A 125 -20.64 9.87 17.19
C PHE A 125 -21.83 9.24 16.43
N GLY A 126 -21.67 7.97 16.05
CA GLY A 126 -22.69 7.22 15.30
C GLY A 126 -22.69 7.46 13.78
N THR A 127 -21.84 8.34 13.26
CA THR A 127 -21.68 8.55 11.82
C THR A 127 -20.73 7.53 11.19
N SER A 128 -20.90 7.23 9.89
CA SER A 128 -19.95 6.39 9.14
C SER A 128 -18.54 7.01 9.11
N ALA A 129 -18.46 8.35 9.09
CA ALA A 129 -17.21 9.09 9.18
C ALA A 129 -16.46 8.83 10.50
N ALA A 130 -17.16 8.79 11.63
CA ALA A 130 -16.56 8.44 12.92
C ALA A 130 -16.03 7.00 12.93
N GLY A 131 -16.75 6.06 12.31
CA GLY A 131 -16.28 4.69 12.11
C GLY A 131 -14.97 4.63 11.30
N LYS A 132 -14.88 5.40 10.21
CA LYS A 132 -13.67 5.49 9.38
C LYS A 132 -12.48 6.08 10.13
N GLN A 133 -12.69 7.17 10.86
CA GLN A 133 -11.64 7.79 11.69
C GLN A 133 -11.12 6.81 12.74
N LEU A 134 -12.02 6.07 13.41
CA LEU A 134 -11.63 5.05 14.38
C LEU A 134 -10.86 3.90 13.74
N ALA A 135 -11.28 3.43 12.56
CA ALA A 135 -10.56 2.41 11.80
C ALA A 135 -9.14 2.88 11.43
N ALA A 136 -8.99 4.14 11.00
CA ALA A 136 -7.68 4.73 10.68
C ALA A 136 -6.78 4.84 11.91
N LEU A 137 -7.31 5.26 13.06
CA LEU A 137 -6.56 5.32 14.32
C LEU A 137 -6.12 3.92 14.79
N ARG A 138 -7.00 2.92 14.65
CA ARG A 138 -6.63 1.52 14.95
C ARG A 138 -5.52 1.01 14.03
N ALA A 139 -5.59 1.33 12.73
CA ALA A 139 -4.56 0.96 11.78
C ALA A 139 -3.21 1.63 12.12
N LEU A 140 -3.23 2.92 12.46
CA LEU A 140 -2.04 3.68 12.85
C LEU A 140 -1.38 3.10 14.11
N LEU A 141 -2.17 2.81 15.15
CA LEU A 141 -1.67 2.20 16.39
C LEU A 141 -1.28 0.72 16.19
N GLY A 142 -1.94 0.01 15.28
CA GLY A 142 -1.57 -1.35 14.88
C GLY A 142 -0.19 -1.39 14.22
N ALA A 143 0.16 -0.38 13.42
CA ALA A 143 1.48 -0.26 12.79
C ALA A 143 2.61 -0.17 13.84
N VAL A 144 2.35 0.46 14.99
CA VAL A 144 3.29 0.57 16.12
C VAL A 144 3.58 -0.77 16.78
N GLY A 145 2.59 -1.66 16.83
CA GLY A 145 2.75 -3.00 17.41
C GLY A 145 3.41 -4.02 16.47
N SER A 146 3.74 -3.63 15.24
CA SER A 146 4.31 -4.52 14.24
C SER A 146 5.81 -4.77 14.47
N PRO A 147 6.35 -5.94 14.06
CA PRO A 147 7.78 -6.20 14.18
C PRO A 147 8.64 -5.21 13.37
N GLU A 148 8.06 -4.55 12.37
CA GLU A 148 8.70 -3.52 11.55
C GLU A 148 8.70 -2.12 12.19
N ALA A 149 8.13 -1.95 13.39
CA ALA A 149 8.01 -0.63 14.03
C ALA A 149 9.35 0.09 14.25
N GLY A 150 10.45 -0.66 14.38
CA GLY A 150 11.80 -0.11 14.46
C GLY A 150 12.25 0.63 13.19
N GLN A 151 11.61 0.37 12.04
CA GLN A 151 11.96 0.94 10.73
C GLN A 151 11.15 2.20 10.38
N LEU A 152 10.28 2.66 11.28
CA LEU A 152 9.45 3.84 11.04
C LEU A 152 10.23 5.16 11.08
N GLY A 153 11.44 5.18 11.67
CA GLY A 153 12.33 6.34 11.64
C GLY A 153 11.67 7.63 12.15
N SER A 154 11.68 8.69 11.32
CA SER A 154 11.06 9.99 11.62
C SER A 154 9.54 9.93 11.81
N ALA A 155 8.87 8.94 11.22
CA ALA A 155 7.41 8.80 11.26
C ALA A 155 6.87 8.58 12.68
N TRP A 156 7.71 8.13 13.62
CA TRP A 156 7.38 8.06 15.04
C TRP A 156 6.90 9.40 15.62
N ALA A 157 7.46 10.52 15.15
CA ALA A 157 7.04 11.84 15.62
C ALA A 157 5.57 12.12 15.30
N ILE A 158 5.09 11.68 14.13
CA ILE A 158 3.69 11.82 13.71
C ILE A 158 2.80 10.96 14.60
N ILE A 159 3.19 9.69 14.80
CA ILE A 159 2.44 8.74 15.64
C ILE A 159 2.30 9.28 17.06
N LEU A 160 3.41 9.67 17.68
CA LEU A 160 3.39 10.20 19.06
C LEU A 160 2.58 11.49 19.16
N ARG A 161 2.64 12.37 18.16
CA ARG A 161 1.80 13.57 18.11
C ARG A 161 0.32 13.19 18.06
N THR A 162 -0.08 12.27 17.16
CA THR A 162 -1.48 11.84 17.08
C THR A 162 -1.98 11.16 18.35
N ALA A 163 -1.13 10.36 19.01
CA ALA A 163 -1.46 9.74 20.29
C ALA A 163 -1.66 10.79 21.39
N SER A 164 -0.78 11.81 21.44
CA SER A 164 -0.89 12.91 22.40
C SER A 164 -2.15 13.76 22.18
N GLU A 165 -2.51 14.04 20.92
CA GLU A 165 -3.77 14.69 20.57
C GLU A 165 -4.99 13.85 20.99
N LEU A 166 -4.92 12.53 20.83
CA LEU A 166 -5.99 11.62 21.23
C LEU A 166 -6.18 11.61 22.75
N GLU A 167 -5.08 11.57 23.51
CA GLU A 167 -5.14 11.71 24.97
C GLU A 167 -5.73 13.05 25.41
N ALA A 168 -5.35 14.15 24.75
CA ALA A 168 -5.91 15.47 25.04
C ALA A 168 -7.43 15.49 24.81
N LEU A 169 -7.89 14.91 23.71
CA LEU A 169 -9.31 14.78 23.40
C LEU A 169 -10.05 13.94 24.45
N VAL A 170 -9.47 12.80 24.85
CA VAL A 170 -10.05 11.95 25.91
C VAL A 170 -10.17 12.72 27.23
N ARG A 171 -9.16 13.52 27.61
CA ARG A 171 -9.22 14.33 28.84
C ARG A 171 -10.31 15.40 28.79
N VAL A 172 -10.55 16.01 27.62
CA VAL A 172 -11.63 16.99 27.44
C VAL A 172 -12.99 16.32 27.58
N VAL A 173 -13.18 15.15 26.95
CA VAL A 173 -14.45 14.41 26.98
C VAL A 173 -14.73 13.80 28.36
N ALA A 174 -13.70 13.30 29.05
CA ALA A 174 -13.84 12.66 30.36
C ALA A 174 -13.95 13.67 31.52
N ARG A 175 -13.87 14.99 31.25
CA ARG A 175 -13.98 16.00 32.30
C ARG A 175 -15.40 15.97 32.89
N PRO A 176 -15.57 15.71 34.20
CA PRO A 176 -16.90 15.70 34.80
C PRO A 176 -17.54 17.09 34.65
N LEU A 177 -18.80 17.12 34.21
CA LEU A 177 -19.63 18.32 34.18
C LEU A 177 -19.66 18.88 35.61
N GLN A 178 -18.97 19.98 35.86
CA GLN A 178 -19.10 20.67 37.14
C GLN A 178 -20.55 21.17 37.23
N PRO A 179 -21.32 20.79 38.26
CA PRO A 179 -22.61 21.40 38.51
C PRO A 179 -22.37 22.87 38.89
N GLY A 180 -22.91 23.78 38.07
CA GLY A 180 -23.04 25.20 38.40
C GLY A 180 -24.25 25.47 39.26
#